data_AF-A0A5J5HE29-F1
#
_entry.id   AF-A0A5J5HE29-F1
#
_cell.length_a   1.000
_cell.length_b   1.000
_cell.length_c   1.000
_cell.angle_alpha   90.00
_cell.angle_beta   90.00
_cell.angle_gamma   90.00
#
_symmetry.space_group_name_H-M   'P 1'
#
loop_
_entity.id
_entity.type
_entity.pdbx_description
1 polymer ?
#
loop_
_entity_poly.entity_id
_entity_poly.type
_entity_poly.pdbx_seq_one_letter_code
_entity_poly.pdbx_strand_id
1 'polypeptide(L)' 'MLLEKFPEGDTLLVTKLDRLARTVRDGIDIVELLFERKAILRIKQIGTIENNYVGMFFLNVLLNVAEMTGISKSNL' A
#
# COMPACT_ATOMS: atom_id res chain seq x y z
N MET A 1 6.92 -1.67 -15.61
CA MET A 1 6.56 -1.46 -14.19
C MET A 1 6.15 -2.82 -13.61
N LEU A 2 6.51 -3.23 -12.38
CA LEU A 2 6.20 -4.59 -11.90
C LEU A 2 4.68 -4.86 -11.77
N LEU A 3 3.89 -3.79 -11.64
CA LEU A 3 2.42 -3.82 -11.54
C LEU A 3 1.73 -4.25 -12.83
N GLU A 4 2.36 -4.11 -13.99
CA GLU A 4 1.74 -4.48 -15.28
C GLU A 4 1.59 -5.99 -15.46
N LYS A 5 2.41 -6.79 -14.75
CA LYS A 5 2.40 -8.25 -14.80
C LYS A 5 1.65 -8.91 -13.64
N PHE A 6 0.97 -8.12 -12.82
CA PHE A 6 0.31 -8.64 -11.62
C PHE A 6 -0.96 -9.41 -12.00
N PRO A 7 -1.04 -10.73 -11.73
CA PRO A 7 -2.21 -11.55 -12.07
C PRO A 7 -3.45 -11.07 -11.29
N GLU A 8 -4.62 -11.14 -11.92
CA GLU A 8 -5.88 -10.83 -11.25
C GLU A 8 -6.07 -11.80 -10.07
N GLY A 9 -6.42 -11.28 -8.88
CA GLY A 9 -6.61 -12.09 -7.67
C GLY A 9 -5.34 -12.47 -6.90
N ASP A 10 -4.15 -12.04 -7.32
CA ASP A 10 -2.89 -12.36 -6.63
C ASP A 10 -2.62 -11.43 -5.41
N THR A 11 -1.63 -11.74 -4.57
CA THR A 11 -1.32 -10.99 -3.35
C THR A 11 -0.03 -10.18 -3.48
N LEU A 12 -0.12 -8.85 -3.45
CA LEU A 12 1.05 -7.99 -3.39
C LEU A 12 1.59 -7.96 -1.96
N LEU A 13 2.68 -8.67 -1.73
CA LEU A 13 3.40 -8.65 -0.44
C LEU A 13 4.38 -7.47 -0.41
N VAL A 14 4.21 -6.59 0.57
CA VAL A 14 5.12 -5.47 0.81
C VAL A 14 5.76 -5.60 2.20
N THR A 15 7.08 -5.41 2.25
CA THR A 15 7.83 -5.55 3.51
C THR A 15 7.65 -4.37 4.44
N LYS A 16 7.49 -3.16 3.89
CA LYS A 16 7.28 -1.92 4.64
C LYS A 16 6.44 -0.93 3.83
N LEU A 17 5.61 -0.15 4.51
CA LEU A 17 4.68 0.78 3.86
C LEU A 17 5.38 1.89 3.08
N ASP A 18 6.54 2.37 3.55
CA ASP A 18 7.39 3.37 2.86
C ASP A 18 7.88 2.89 1.48
N ARG A 19 7.92 1.58 1.25
CA ARG A 19 8.29 0.99 -0.04
C ARG A 19 7.10 0.84 -0.99
N LEU A 20 5.88 0.96 -0.48
CA LEU A 20 4.67 0.95 -1.30
C LEU A 20 4.53 2.29 -2.04
N ALA A 21 4.69 3.40 -1.32
CA ALA A 21 4.47 4.73 -1.86
C ALA A 21 5.29 5.81 -1.14
N ARG A 22 5.69 6.85 -1.88
CA ARG A 22 6.45 8.00 -1.36
C ARG A 22 5.55 9.13 -0.84
N THR A 23 4.30 9.16 -1.27
CA THR A 23 3.28 10.11 -0.84
C THR A 23 2.00 9.37 -0.48
N VAL A 24 1.14 9.95 0.35
CA VAL A 24 -0.20 9.39 0.63
C VAL A 24 -0.99 9.18 -0.66
N ARG A 25 -0.92 10.11 -1.61
CA ARG A 25 -1.64 10.02 -2.88
C ARG A 25 -1.21 8.81 -3.70
N ASP A 26 0.10 8.63 -3.89
CA ASP A 26 0.61 7.46 -4.62
C ASP A 26 0.20 6.14 -3.95
N GLY A 27 0.12 6.12 -2.61
CA GLY A 27 -0.29 4.94 -1.85
C GLY A 27 -1.76 4.58 -2.06
N ILE A 28 -2.63 5.58 -2.14
CA ILE A 28 -4.04 5.40 -2.46
C ILE A 28 -4.20 4.88 -3.89
N ASP A 29 -3.54 5.52 -4.87
CA ASP A 29 -3.62 5.14 -6.29
C ASP A 29 -3.19 3.68 -6.53
N ILE A 30 -2.15 3.21 -5.83
CA ILE A 30 -1.70 1.82 -5.93
C ILE A 30 -2.74 0.86 -5.34
N VAL A 31 -3.37 1.21 -4.22
CA VAL A 31 -4.39 0.34 -3.61
C VAL A 31 -5.66 0.30 -4.42
N GLU A 32 -6.09 1.43 -4.99
CA GLU A 32 -7.22 1.47 -5.92
C GLU A 32 -6.96 0.55 -7.13
N LEU A 33 -5.76 0.62 -7.72
CA LEU A 33 -5.37 -0.27 -8.82
C LEU A 33 -5.37 -1.75 -8.41
N LEU A 34 -4.94 -2.06 -7.19
CA LEU A 34 -4.97 -3.44 -6.68
C LEU A 34 -6.41 -3.92 -6.48
N PHE A 35 -7.29 -3.07 -5.96
CA PHE A 35 -8.70 -3.39 -5.77
C PHE A 35 -9.44 -3.62 -7.07
N GLU A 36 -9.19 -2.81 -8.10
CA GLU A 36 -9.71 -3.02 -9.46
C GLU A 36 -9.31 -4.40 -10.01
N ARG A 37 -8.09 -4.84 -9.69
CA ARG A 37 -7.54 -6.14 -10.10
C ARG A 37 -7.88 -7.29 -9.16
N LYS A 38 -8.75 -7.06 -8.16
CA LYS A 38 -9.07 -7.99 -7.05
C LYS A 38 -7.83 -8.52 -6.33
N ALA A 39 -6.72 -7.80 -6.42
CA ALA A 39 -5.46 -8.17 -5.82
C ALA A 39 -5.45 -7.80 -4.33
N ILE A 40 -4.78 -8.62 -3.54
CA ILE A 40 -4.72 -8.48 -2.08
C ILE A 40 -3.45 -7.72 -1.71
N LEU A 41 -3.56 -6.59 -1.02
CA LEU A 41 -2.39 -5.94 -0.43
C LEU A 41 -2.08 -6.57 0.93
N ARG A 42 -0.87 -7.10 1.10
CA ARG A 42 -0.38 -7.61 2.38
C ARG A 42 0.88 -6.90 2.81
N ILE A 43 0.87 -6.29 3.98
CA ILE A 43 2.03 -5.63 4.56
C ILE A 43 2.56 -6.50 5.69
N LYS A 44 3.83 -6.89 5.65
CA LYS A 44 4.41 -7.89 6.57
C LYS A 44 4.17 -7.58 8.06
N GLN A 45 4.23 -6.30 8.46
CA GLN A 45 4.03 -5.87 9.85
C GLN A 45 2.57 -5.59 10.23
N ILE A 46 1.68 -5.37 9.26
CA ILE A 46 0.32 -4.84 9.51
C ILE A 46 -0.75 -5.89 9.20
N GLY A 47 -0.46 -6.83 8.31
CA GLY A 47 -1.40 -7.84 7.86
C GLY A 47 -1.98 -7.51 6.48
N THR A 48 -3.13 -8.11 6.19
CA THR A 48 -3.85 -7.94 4.92
C THR A 48 -4.75 -6.71 5.00
N ILE A 49 -4.67 -5.84 4.00
CA ILE A 49 -5.61 -4.74 3.82
C ILE A 49 -6.74 -5.23 2.91
N GLU A 50 -7.96 -5.20 3.42
CA GLU A 50 -9.16 -5.60 2.70
C GLU A 50 -9.81 -4.41 1.97
N ASN A 51 -10.50 -4.69 0.87
CA ASN A 51 -11.29 -3.69 0.14
C ASN A 51 -12.64 -3.44 0.83
N ASN A 52 -12.59 -2.83 2.01
CA ASN A 52 -13.75 -2.36 2.76
C ASN A 52 -13.44 -1.03 3.48
N TYR A 53 -14.46 -0.40 4.05
CA TYR A 53 -14.31 0.91 4.73
C TYR A 53 -13.28 0.88 5.87
N VAL A 54 -13.15 -0.26 6.55
CA VAL A 54 -12.17 -0.43 7.64
C VAL A 54 -10.76 -0.48 7.07
N GLY A 55 -10.53 -1.30 6.04
CA GLY A 55 -9.23 -1.40 5.38
C GLY A 55 -8.76 -0.09 4.77
N MET A 56 -9.66 0.65 4.12
CA MET A 56 -9.35 1.98 3.56
C MET A 56 -9.07 3.02 4.63
N PHE A 57 -9.83 3.02 5.73
CA PHE A 57 -9.55 3.89 6.87
C PHE A 57 -8.15 3.60 7.45
N PHE A 58 -7.83 2.33 7.70
CA PHE A 58 -6.52 1.93 8.22
C PHE A 58 -5.39 2.34 7.28
N LEU A 59 -5.52 2.08 5.97
CA LEU A 59 -4.55 2.49 4.98
C LEU A 59 -4.31 4.01 5.03
N ASN A 60 -5.38 4.81 5.03
CA ASN A 60 -5.27 6.27 5.07
C ASN A 60 -4.55 6.74 6.33
N VAL A 61 -4.89 6.21 7.51
CA VAL A 61 -4.20 6.54 8.76
C VAL A 61 -2.71 6.18 8.66
N LEU A 62 -2.39 5.00 8.16
CA LEU A 62 -1.02 4.52 8.04
C LEU A 62 -0.18 5.34 7.06
N LEU A 63 -0.74 5.69 5.90
CA LEU A 63 -0.09 6.55 4.92
C LEU A 63 0.15 7.96 5.49
N ASN A 64 -0.84 8.53 6.18
CA ASN A 64 -0.69 9.83 6.84
C ASN A 64 0.41 9.79 7.90
N VAL A 65 0.44 8.75 8.74
CA VAL A 65 1.50 8.57 9.75
C VAL A 65 2.87 8.41 9.09
N ALA A 66 2.98 7.63 8.01
CA ALA A 66 4.24 7.45 7.29
C ALA A 66 4.77 8.75 6.66
N GLU A 67 3.87 9.58 6.11
CA GLU A 67 4.20 10.89 5.55
C GLU A 67 4.62 11.87 6.65
N MET A 68 3.87 11.95 7.76
CA MET A 68 4.15 12.84 8.89
C MET A 68 5.46 12.50 9.62
N THR A 69 5.75 11.21 9.80
CA THR A 69 6.96 10.76 10.51
C THR A 69 8.23 10.89 9.68
N GLY A 70 8.13 11.30 8.41
CA GLY A 70 9.29 11.60 7.60
C GLY A 70 10.22 10.40 7.46
N ILE A 71 9.69 9.19 7.25
CA ILE A 71 10.46 8.02 6.76
C ILE A 71 10.88 8.23 5.28
N SER A 72 11.19 9.48 4.95
CA SER A 72 11.82 9.99 3.74
C SER A 72 13.11 10.75 4.11
N LYS A 73 13.89 10.24 5.07
CA LYS A 73 15.34 10.53 5.19
C LYS A 73 16.08 9.33 5.78
N SER A 74 16.50 8.41 4.93
CA SER A 74 17.79 7.73 4.98
C SER A 74 17.75 6.59 3.97
N ASN A 75 18.38 6.81 2.82
CA ASN A 75 19.43 5.94 2.30
C ASN A 75 19.94 6.58 0.99
N LEU A 76 21.00 7.36 1.16
CA LEU A 76 22.20 7.15 0.34
C LEU A 76 22.57 5.65 0.37
#